data_AF-A0A414RYB1-F1
#
_entry.id   AF-A0A414RYB1-F1
#
_cell.length_a   1.000
_cell.length_b   1.000
_cell.length_c   1.000
_cell.angle_alpha   90.00
_cell.angle_beta   90.00
_cell.angle_gamma   90.00
#
_symmetry.space_group_name_H-M   'P 1'
#
loop_
_entity.id
_entity.type
_entity.pdbx_description
1 polymer ?
#
loop_
_entity_poly.entity_id
_entity_poly.type
_entity_poly.pdbx_seq_one_letter_code
_entity_poly.pdbx_strand_id
1 'polypeptide(L)'
;MRPETLLDFMGVAEHLKCNMRHSRMTDHRRESVAEHTYRLCVFAWLVKEEFPNCDMDKVMKMCLFHDLGEALTGDIPAFVKTDDDRETEGDALTLLTAMLPGKERQELDELFGELEREETMEAKIVHALDKMETLIQHNEADIATWLPLEYDLQMTYGEKECMADPYLTKLREVIRQISEDKITAEGEDRESFYYIRKDIENMHLSEVTDLLRSTEWAEDRTEEMIRKSMENSCPYGLFLKAGTGEGRIKESSMAGKDRQIGFARVLTDGVTTFYLMDFVIEEKYRSQGFGTILMDRIMKENGHLYGMLHTKDAKAFYEKYGFRAIGDTKKTEEIYMEKPCS
;
A
#
# COMPACT_ATOMS: atom_id res chain seq x y z
N MET A 1 -3.79 -39.08 -8.35
CA MET A 1 -4.25 -38.00 -9.26
C MET A 1 -4.33 -38.49 -10.71
N ARG A 2 -5.33 -38.05 -11.49
CA ARG A 2 -5.37 -38.32 -12.96
C ARG A 2 -4.49 -37.30 -13.71
N PRO A 3 -3.86 -37.66 -14.85
CA PRO A 3 -3.02 -36.74 -15.61
C PRO A 3 -3.72 -35.45 -16.05
N GLU A 4 -5.00 -35.53 -16.42
CA GLU A 4 -5.77 -34.35 -16.87
C GLU A 4 -5.94 -33.35 -15.73
N THR A 5 -6.35 -33.84 -14.56
CA THR A 5 -6.47 -33.02 -13.34
C THR A 5 -5.13 -32.38 -12.94
N LEU A 6 -4.03 -33.10 -13.09
CA LEU A 6 -2.69 -32.54 -12.87
C LEU A 6 -2.42 -31.40 -13.85
N LEU A 7 -2.64 -31.61 -15.14
CA LEU A 7 -2.39 -30.59 -16.16
C LEU A 7 -3.30 -29.36 -16.02
N ASP A 8 -4.56 -29.56 -15.62
CA ASP A 8 -5.50 -28.48 -15.32
C ASP A 8 -4.96 -27.62 -14.15
N PHE A 9 -4.54 -28.25 -13.06
CA PHE A 9 -3.95 -27.56 -11.91
C PHE A 9 -2.64 -26.85 -12.28
N MET A 10 -1.77 -27.50 -13.07
CA MET A 10 -0.53 -26.88 -13.56
C MET A 10 -0.81 -25.68 -14.47
N GLY A 11 -1.92 -25.70 -15.22
CA GLY A 11 -2.39 -24.56 -16.00
C GLY A 11 -2.74 -23.37 -15.13
N VAL A 12 -3.40 -23.59 -13.99
CA VAL A 12 -3.70 -22.51 -13.04
C VAL A 12 -2.43 -22.00 -12.36
N ALA A 13 -1.56 -22.89 -11.89
CA ALA A 13 -0.30 -22.51 -11.24
C ALA A 13 0.63 -21.69 -12.16
N GLU A 14 0.49 -21.82 -13.48
CA GLU A 14 1.26 -21.02 -14.46
C GLU A 14 0.98 -19.52 -14.32
N HIS A 15 -0.22 -19.14 -13.91
CA HIS A 15 -0.60 -17.73 -13.76
C HIS A 15 0.25 -16.99 -12.72
N LEU A 16 0.84 -17.68 -11.74
CA LEU A 16 1.79 -17.06 -10.80
C LEU A 16 3.04 -16.48 -11.50
N LYS A 17 3.37 -16.97 -12.70
CA LYS A 17 4.45 -16.41 -13.53
C LYS A 17 4.03 -15.13 -14.25
N CYS A 18 2.72 -14.98 -14.47
CA CYS A 18 2.12 -13.85 -15.19
C CYS A 18 1.70 -12.73 -14.24
N ASN A 19 1.29 -13.08 -13.03
CA ASN A 19 0.86 -12.14 -12.01
C ASN A 19 2.09 -11.50 -11.38
N MET A 20 2.10 -10.17 -11.38
CA MET A 20 3.25 -9.36 -11.00
C MET A 20 3.01 -8.76 -9.62
N ARG A 21 4.02 -8.79 -8.76
CA ARG A 21 4.05 -8.15 -7.44
C ARG A 21 4.36 -6.65 -7.54
N HIS A 22 4.05 -5.89 -6.50
CA HIS A 22 4.42 -4.47 -6.46
C HIS A 22 5.93 -4.25 -6.62
N SER A 23 6.72 -5.06 -5.91
CA SER A 23 8.17 -4.98 -5.83
C SER A 23 8.83 -5.00 -7.22
N ARG A 24 9.91 -4.22 -7.35
CA ARG A 24 10.74 -4.19 -8.57
C ARG A 24 12.09 -4.86 -8.36
N MET A 25 12.61 -5.41 -9.44
CA MET A 25 13.97 -5.97 -9.50
C MET A 25 15.01 -4.90 -9.85
N THR A 26 16.28 -5.29 -9.80
CA THR A 26 17.43 -4.43 -10.15
C THR A 26 17.41 -3.93 -11.60
N ASP A 27 16.72 -4.63 -12.51
CA ASP A 27 16.51 -4.22 -13.90
C ASP A 27 15.21 -3.40 -14.12
N HIS A 28 14.56 -3.00 -13.02
CA HIS A 28 13.29 -2.29 -12.94
C HIS A 28 12.04 -3.06 -13.41
N ARG A 29 12.16 -4.34 -13.81
CA ARG A 29 10.97 -5.18 -14.06
C ARG A 29 10.25 -5.46 -12.73
N ARG A 30 8.94 -5.64 -12.80
CA ARG A 30 8.18 -6.16 -11.65
C ARG A 30 8.51 -7.63 -11.43
N GLU A 31 8.72 -7.99 -10.18
CA GLU A 31 8.81 -9.39 -9.75
C GLU A 31 7.48 -10.09 -9.99
N SER A 32 7.50 -11.35 -10.42
CA SER A 32 6.30 -12.20 -10.47
C SER A 32 6.08 -12.95 -9.16
N VAL A 33 4.84 -13.36 -8.87
CA VAL A 33 4.52 -14.14 -7.66
C VAL A 33 5.33 -15.44 -7.60
N ALA A 34 5.56 -16.08 -8.76
CA ALA A 34 6.40 -17.27 -8.86
C ALA A 34 7.89 -17.00 -8.53
N GLU A 35 8.43 -15.84 -8.90
CA GLU A 35 9.82 -15.46 -8.58
C GLU A 35 9.99 -15.23 -7.07
N HIS A 36 9.05 -14.50 -6.47
CA HIS A 36 8.96 -14.31 -5.02
C HIS A 36 8.86 -15.65 -4.28
N THR A 37 7.92 -16.51 -4.67
CA THR A 37 7.70 -17.83 -4.08
C THR A 37 8.97 -18.70 -4.13
N TYR A 38 9.67 -18.70 -5.27
CA TYR A 38 10.94 -19.40 -5.39
C TYR A 38 11.99 -18.87 -4.41
N ARG A 39 12.16 -17.54 -4.35
CA ARG A 39 13.18 -16.94 -3.47
C ARG A 39 12.84 -17.11 -1.99
N LEU A 40 11.57 -17.06 -1.63
CA LEU A 40 11.08 -17.34 -0.28
C LEU A 40 11.40 -18.79 0.15
N CYS A 41 11.21 -19.78 -0.73
CA CYS A 41 11.62 -21.16 -0.46
C CYS A 41 13.13 -21.30 -0.24
N VAL A 42 13.95 -20.63 -1.05
CA VAL A 42 15.41 -20.59 -0.86
C VAL A 42 15.76 -19.94 0.49
N PHE A 43 15.07 -18.87 0.85
CA PHE A 43 15.25 -18.17 2.12
C PHE A 43 14.95 -19.10 3.30
N ALA A 44 13.79 -19.76 3.30
CA ALA A 44 13.41 -20.75 4.32
C ALA A 44 14.42 -21.90 4.43
N TRP A 45 14.92 -22.41 3.30
CA TRP A 45 15.92 -23.48 3.30
C TRP A 45 17.25 -23.04 3.93
N LEU A 46 17.68 -21.79 3.71
CA LEU A 46 18.95 -21.27 4.23
C LEU A 46 18.91 -21.04 5.76
N VAL A 47 17.75 -20.72 6.33
CA VAL A 47 17.61 -20.45 7.76
C VAL A 47 17.18 -21.66 8.59
N LYS A 48 17.00 -22.83 7.96
CA LYS A 48 16.41 -24.01 8.61
C LYS A 48 17.12 -24.49 9.88
N GLU A 49 18.45 -24.34 9.95
CA GLU A 49 19.23 -24.78 11.11
C GLU A 49 19.03 -23.88 12.34
N GLU A 50 18.48 -22.68 12.14
CA GLU A 50 18.12 -21.74 13.22
C GLU A 50 16.83 -22.16 13.93
N PHE A 51 16.05 -23.07 13.32
CA PHE A 51 14.76 -23.56 13.84
C PHE A 51 14.74 -25.09 14.03
N PRO A 52 15.64 -25.67 14.86
CA PRO A 52 15.80 -27.12 14.97
C PRO A 52 14.59 -27.87 15.55
N ASN A 53 13.63 -27.14 16.14
CA ASN A 53 12.41 -27.70 16.72
C ASN A 53 11.19 -27.61 15.78
N CYS A 54 11.35 -27.04 14.59
CA CYS A 54 10.27 -26.86 13.61
C CYS A 54 10.42 -27.86 12.46
N ASP A 55 9.31 -28.25 11.84
CA ASP A 55 9.34 -29.00 10.59
C ASP A 55 9.63 -28.05 9.41
N MET A 56 10.91 -27.89 9.09
CA MET A 56 11.33 -26.97 8.02
C MET A 56 10.97 -27.48 6.61
N ASP A 57 10.74 -28.79 6.43
CA ASP A 57 10.21 -29.31 5.16
C ASP A 57 8.75 -28.88 4.97
N LYS A 58 7.98 -28.84 6.06
CA LYS A 58 6.65 -28.25 6.08
C LYS A 58 6.68 -26.74 5.84
N VAL A 59 7.61 -25.99 6.46
CA VAL A 59 7.77 -24.54 6.21
C VAL A 59 8.06 -24.27 4.73
N MET A 60 8.98 -25.00 4.11
CA MET A 60 9.25 -24.85 2.67
C MET A 60 8.04 -25.21 1.80
N LYS A 61 7.26 -26.22 2.19
CA LYS A 61 5.99 -26.55 1.53
C LYS A 61 4.96 -25.43 1.69
N MET A 62 4.89 -24.79 2.86
CA MET A 62 4.05 -23.63 3.08
C MET A 62 4.44 -22.46 2.20
N CYS A 63 5.73 -22.10 2.17
CA CYS A 63 6.26 -21.06 1.27
C CYS A 63 5.90 -21.35 -0.19
N LEU A 64 5.99 -22.61 -0.63
CA LEU A 64 5.68 -22.99 -2.01
C LEU A 64 4.23 -22.69 -2.43
N PHE A 65 3.28 -22.75 -1.49
CA PHE A 65 1.85 -22.66 -1.79
C PHE A 65 1.17 -21.42 -1.22
N HIS A 66 1.81 -20.64 -0.33
CA HIS A 66 1.15 -19.56 0.42
C HIS A 66 0.38 -18.57 -0.47
N ASP A 67 0.97 -18.13 -1.59
CA ASP A 67 0.37 -17.20 -2.55
C ASP A 67 -0.34 -17.92 -3.72
N LEU A 68 -0.68 -19.20 -3.61
CA LEU A 68 -1.32 -19.94 -4.72
C LEU A 68 -2.69 -19.33 -5.11
N GLY A 69 -3.39 -18.71 -4.15
CA GLY A 69 -4.64 -17.99 -4.40
C GLY A 69 -4.48 -16.86 -5.43
N GLU A 70 -3.31 -16.23 -5.48
CA GLU A 70 -3.01 -15.13 -6.40
C GLU A 70 -2.99 -15.57 -7.86
N ALA A 71 -2.95 -16.87 -8.17
CA ALA A 71 -3.14 -17.38 -9.52
C ALA A 71 -4.52 -17.03 -10.11
N LEU A 72 -5.52 -16.82 -9.24
CA LEU A 72 -6.89 -16.46 -9.62
C LEU A 72 -7.21 -14.98 -9.39
N THR A 73 -6.74 -14.40 -8.28
CA THR A 73 -7.06 -13.01 -7.90
C THR A 73 -6.08 -11.98 -8.46
N GLY A 74 -4.85 -12.41 -8.81
CA GLY A 74 -3.71 -11.52 -8.95
C GLY A 74 -3.11 -11.11 -7.60
N ASP A 75 -1.93 -10.49 -7.64
CA ASP A 75 -1.27 -9.90 -6.46
C ASP A 75 -1.90 -8.54 -6.15
N ILE A 76 -2.40 -8.41 -4.92
CA ILE A 76 -2.90 -7.14 -4.37
C ILE A 76 -1.95 -6.71 -3.26
N PRO A 77 -1.26 -5.55 -3.40
CA PRO A 77 -0.27 -5.12 -2.42
C PRO A 77 -0.88 -4.99 -1.02
N ALA A 78 -0.11 -5.37 0.00
CA ALA A 78 -0.60 -5.42 1.38
C ALA A 78 -1.20 -4.10 1.91
N PHE A 79 -0.74 -2.95 1.40
CA PHE A 79 -1.24 -1.62 1.76
C PHE A 79 -2.49 -1.18 0.99
N VAL A 80 -2.91 -1.95 -0.03
CA VAL A 80 -4.17 -1.76 -0.78
C VAL A 80 -5.23 -2.78 -0.34
N LYS A 81 -4.80 -3.98 0.04
CA LYS A 81 -5.65 -5.13 0.36
C LYS A 81 -6.70 -4.82 1.43
N THR A 82 -7.97 -5.01 1.08
CA THR A 82 -9.14 -4.83 1.94
C THR A 82 -9.59 -6.15 2.59
N ASP A 83 -10.58 -6.10 3.48
CA ASP A 83 -11.15 -7.31 4.06
C ASP A 83 -11.94 -8.13 3.00
N ASP A 84 -12.62 -7.46 2.06
CA ASP A 84 -13.32 -8.11 0.94
C ASP A 84 -12.34 -8.85 0.00
N ASP A 85 -11.13 -8.28 -0.20
CA ASP A 85 -10.08 -8.93 -0.99
C ASP A 85 -9.60 -10.23 -0.31
N ARG A 86 -9.52 -10.24 1.03
CA ARG A 86 -9.15 -11.45 1.79
C ARG A 86 -10.22 -12.53 1.70
N GLU A 87 -11.49 -12.16 1.76
CA GLU A 87 -12.60 -13.11 1.58
C GLU A 87 -12.56 -13.72 0.17
N THR A 88 -12.38 -12.87 -0.86
CA THR A 88 -12.25 -13.29 -2.26
C THR A 88 -11.09 -14.27 -2.46
N GLU A 89 -9.95 -14.03 -1.81
CA GLU A 89 -8.79 -14.91 -1.85
C GLU A 89 -9.05 -16.27 -1.15
N GLY A 90 -9.76 -16.26 -0.01
CA GLY A 90 -10.18 -17.49 0.67
C GLY A 90 -11.11 -18.36 -0.19
N ASP A 91 -12.05 -17.73 -0.90
CA ASP A 91 -12.90 -18.39 -1.89
C ASP A 91 -12.08 -18.94 -3.07
N ALA A 92 -11.10 -18.19 -3.55
CA ALA A 92 -10.19 -18.62 -4.60
C ALA A 92 -9.37 -19.86 -4.19
N LEU A 93 -8.83 -19.89 -2.97
CA LEU A 93 -8.13 -21.05 -2.42
C LEU A 93 -9.05 -22.27 -2.33
N THR A 94 -10.30 -22.08 -1.88
CA THR A 94 -11.29 -23.16 -1.81
C THR A 94 -11.59 -23.75 -3.19
N LEU A 95 -11.69 -22.90 -4.23
CA LEU A 95 -11.88 -23.34 -5.61
C LEU A 95 -10.66 -24.09 -6.14
N LEU A 96 -9.45 -23.62 -5.82
CA LEU A 96 -8.19 -24.24 -6.22
C LEU A 96 -8.02 -25.64 -5.62
N THR A 97 -8.18 -25.79 -4.31
CA THR A 97 -7.98 -27.10 -3.66
C THR A 97 -9.07 -28.09 -4.05
N ALA A 98 -10.27 -27.63 -4.42
CA ALA A 98 -11.34 -28.47 -4.94
C ALA A 98 -11.01 -29.16 -6.27
N MET A 99 -10.01 -28.68 -7.02
CA MET A 99 -9.52 -29.35 -8.23
C MET A 99 -8.77 -30.65 -7.90
N LEU A 100 -8.21 -30.77 -6.69
CA LEU A 100 -7.32 -31.86 -6.31
C LEU A 100 -8.08 -33.08 -5.76
N PRO A 101 -7.50 -34.30 -5.86
CA PRO A 101 -8.06 -35.48 -5.23
C PRO A 101 -8.03 -35.38 -3.71
N GLY A 102 -8.86 -36.18 -3.02
CA GLY A 102 -9.13 -36.02 -1.60
C GLY A 102 -7.90 -36.00 -0.67
N LYS A 103 -6.80 -36.68 -1.01
CA LYS A 103 -5.59 -36.66 -0.18
C LYS A 103 -4.84 -35.33 -0.34
N GLU A 104 -4.54 -34.93 -1.57
CA GLU A 104 -3.79 -33.71 -1.88
C GLU A 104 -4.59 -32.46 -1.52
N ARG A 105 -5.91 -32.50 -1.72
CA ARG A 105 -6.83 -31.45 -1.27
C ARG A 105 -6.77 -31.27 0.25
N GLN A 106 -6.93 -32.36 1.01
CA GLN A 106 -6.91 -32.30 2.46
C GLN A 106 -5.59 -31.72 2.98
N GLU A 107 -4.46 -32.12 2.38
CA GLU A 107 -3.15 -31.62 2.77
C GLU A 107 -3.00 -30.11 2.54
N LEU A 108 -3.48 -29.57 1.41
CA LEU A 108 -3.45 -28.13 1.16
C LEU A 108 -4.46 -27.36 2.01
N ASP A 109 -5.68 -27.88 2.20
CA ASP A 109 -6.70 -27.25 3.05
C ASP A 109 -6.19 -27.12 4.51
N GLU A 110 -5.52 -28.16 5.03
CA GLU A 110 -4.89 -28.14 6.36
C GLU A 110 -3.75 -27.12 6.43
N LEU A 111 -2.91 -27.05 5.39
CA LEU A 111 -1.78 -26.12 5.29
C LEU A 111 -2.27 -24.66 5.26
N PHE A 112 -3.25 -24.33 4.43
CA PHE A 112 -3.81 -22.98 4.33
C PHE A 112 -4.49 -22.56 5.62
N GLY A 113 -5.30 -23.44 6.22
CA GLY A 113 -5.93 -23.15 7.50
C GLY A 113 -4.91 -22.92 8.62
N GLU A 114 -3.74 -23.58 8.58
CA GLU A 114 -2.67 -23.33 9.54
C GLU A 114 -1.97 -21.98 9.32
N LEU A 115 -1.70 -21.60 8.06
CA LEU A 115 -1.17 -20.28 7.72
C LEU A 115 -2.11 -19.16 8.15
N GLU A 116 -3.41 -19.33 7.92
CA GLU A 116 -4.44 -18.35 8.27
C GLU A 116 -4.55 -18.16 9.80
N ARG A 117 -4.47 -19.26 10.57
CA ARG A 117 -4.54 -19.19 12.04
C ARG A 117 -3.29 -18.56 12.67
N GLU A 118 -2.13 -18.69 12.02
CA GLU A 118 -0.85 -18.14 12.50
C GLU A 118 -0.49 -18.58 13.95
N GLU A 119 -0.87 -19.80 14.35
CA GLU A 119 -0.67 -20.28 15.72
C GLU A 119 0.66 -21.02 15.89
N THR A 120 1.05 -21.81 14.89
CA THR A 120 2.24 -22.66 14.90
C THR A 120 3.52 -21.85 14.64
N MET A 121 4.67 -22.36 15.09
CA MET A 121 5.95 -21.70 14.82
C MET A 121 6.28 -21.76 13.33
N GLU A 122 5.92 -22.84 12.64
CA GLU A 122 6.07 -22.99 11.20
C GLU A 122 5.34 -21.90 10.43
N ALA A 123 4.06 -21.65 10.75
CA ALA A 123 3.30 -20.57 10.11
C ALA A 123 3.91 -19.19 10.40
N LYS A 124 4.32 -18.93 11.64
CA LYS A 124 4.98 -17.67 12.03
C LYS A 124 6.30 -17.44 11.29
N ILE A 125 7.10 -18.49 11.06
CA ILE A 125 8.31 -18.42 10.26
C ILE A 125 7.97 -18.01 8.82
N VAL A 126 6.96 -18.63 8.20
CA VAL A 126 6.54 -18.30 6.82
C VAL A 126 6.14 -16.83 6.72
N HIS A 127 5.28 -16.35 7.62
CA HIS A 127 4.84 -14.95 7.63
C HIS A 127 6.00 -13.99 7.85
N ALA A 128 6.91 -14.26 8.79
CA ALA A 128 8.07 -13.40 9.01
C ALA A 128 9.01 -13.36 7.78
N LEU A 129 9.28 -14.53 7.18
CA LEU A 129 10.14 -14.62 6.00
C LEU A 129 9.53 -13.95 4.77
N ASP A 130 8.23 -14.11 4.50
CA ASP A 130 7.52 -13.44 3.39
C ASP A 130 7.67 -11.91 3.48
N LYS A 131 7.40 -11.36 4.67
CA LYS A 131 7.52 -9.92 4.93
C LYS A 131 8.95 -9.45 4.73
N MET A 132 9.94 -10.18 5.28
CA MET A 132 11.35 -9.85 5.12
C MET A 132 11.83 -9.95 3.67
N GLU A 133 11.35 -10.94 2.91
CA GLU A 133 11.66 -11.11 1.50
C GLU A 133 11.24 -9.87 0.70
N THR A 134 10.02 -9.37 0.95
CA THR A 134 9.51 -8.15 0.33
C THR A 134 10.42 -6.94 0.61
N LEU A 135 10.91 -6.80 1.84
CA LEU A 135 11.80 -5.70 2.24
C LEU A 135 13.18 -5.82 1.60
N ILE A 136 13.71 -7.05 1.50
CA ILE A 136 14.96 -7.35 0.80
C ILE A 136 14.81 -6.96 -0.68
N GLN A 137 13.70 -7.33 -1.34
CA GLN A 137 13.48 -6.98 -2.74
C GLN A 137 13.52 -5.46 -2.97
N HIS A 138 12.85 -4.70 -2.10
CA HIS A 138 12.88 -3.23 -2.18
C HIS A 138 14.28 -2.66 -1.90
N ASN A 139 15.06 -3.28 -1.00
CA ASN A 139 16.45 -2.88 -0.76
C ASN A 139 17.37 -3.16 -1.94
N GLU A 140 17.10 -4.19 -2.73
CA GLU A 140 17.84 -4.49 -3.97
C GLU A 140 17.37 -3.64 -5.16
N ALA A 141 16.09 -3.28 -5.22
CA ALA A 141 15.52 -2.41 -6.25
C ALA A 141 16.21 -1.03 -6.28
N ASP A 142 16.03 -0.26 -7.36
CA ASP A 142 16.38 1.15 -7.30
C ASP A 142 15.44 1.88 -6.31
N ILE A 143 15.99 2.68 -5.40
CA ILE A 143 15.20 3.44 -4.41
C ILE A 143 14.24 4.44 -5.07
N ALA A 144 14.53 4.90 -6.29
CA ALA A 144 13.62 5.73 -7.08
C ALA A 144 12.30 5.01 -7.43
N THR A 145 12.23 3.70 -7.23
CA THR A 145 11.01 2.92 -7.43
C THR A 145 10.10 2.90 -6.20
N TRP A 146 10.61 3.35 -5.05
CA TRP A 146 9.86 3.32 -3.81
C TRP A 146 8.74 4.35 -3.81
N LEU A 147 7.55 3.92 -3.42
CA LEU A 147 6.46 4.82 -3.10
C LEU A 147 6.73 5.55 -1.79
N PRO A 148 6.13 6.73 -1.56
CA PRO A 148 6.28 7.45 -0.31
C PRO A 148 6.01 6.63 0.95
N LEU A 149 4.98 5.77 0.94
CA LEU A 149 4.67 4.93 2.10
C LEU A 149 5.74 3.86 2.37
N GLU A 150 6.54 3.49 1.36
CA GLU A 150 7.46 2.35 1.46
C GLU A 150 8.68 2.67 2.29
N TYR A 151 9.01 3.96 2.45
CA TYR A 151 10.00 4.42 3.42
C TYR A 151 9.60 4.04 4.84
N ASP A 152 8.32 4.21 5.20
CA ASP A 152 7.80 3.83 6.52
C ASP A 152 7.63 2.31 6.62
N LEU A 153 7.14 1.65 5.56
CA LEU A 153 7.03 0.18 5.54
C LEU A 153 8.40 -0.49 5.68
N GLN A 154 9.45 0.07 5.10
CA GLN A 154 10.80 -0.47 5.26
C GLN A 154 11.28 -0.47 6.70
N MET A 155 10.76 0.44 7.52
CA MET A 155 11.06 0.49 8.95
C MET A 155 10.14 -0.42 9.79
N THR A 156 8.89 -0.60 9.38
CA THR A 156 7.83 -1.15 10.26
C THR A 156 7.23 -2.49 9.80
N TYR A 157 7.22 -2.78 8.50
CA TYR A 157 6.60 -3.97 7.96
C TYR A 157 7.32 -5.23 8.45
N GLY A 158 6.56 -6.26 8.83
CA GLY A 158 7.08 -7.52 9.37
C GLY A 158 7.60 -7.46 10.82
N GLU A 159 7.55 -6.30 11.50
CA GLU A 159 8.11 -6.15 12.84
C GLU A 159 7.44 -7.09 13.86
N LYS A 160 6.11 -7.14 13.86
CA LYS A 160 5.31 -8.00 14.75
C LYS A 160 5.60 -9.48 14.52
N GLU A 161 5.61 -9.91 13.27
CA GLU A 161 5.80 -11.29 12.86
C GLU A 161 7.20 -11.78 13.26
N CYS A 162 8.21 -10.93 13.08
CA CYS A 162 9.59 -11.24 13.43
C CYS A 162 9.85 -11.33 14.95
N MET A 163 8.95 -10.83 15.81
CA MET A 163 9.04 -10.99 17.26
C MET A 163 8.77 -12.43 17.73
N ALA A 164 8.29 -13.31 16.85
CA ALA A 164 8.03 -14.70 17.18
C ALA A 164 9.29 -15.48 17.60
N ASP A 165 10.47 -15.06 17.14
CA ASP A 165 11.75 -15.70 17.44
C ASP A 165 12.92 -14.69 17.50
N PRO A 166 13.88 -14.85 18.42
CA PRO A 166 15.03 -13.94 18.52
C PRO A 166 15.91 -13.85 17.26
N TYR A 167 16.06 -14.94 16.50
CA TYR A 167 16.79 -14.93 15.23
C TYR A 167 16.06 -14.09 14.19
N LEU A 168 14.74 -14.27 14.04
CA LEU A 168 13.92 -13.48 13.12
C LEU A 168 13.97 -11.99 13.47
N THR A 169 13.86 -11.64 14.76
CA THR A 169 13.99 -10.26 15.23
C THR A 169 15.35 -9.66 14.84
N LYS A 170 16.44 -10.40 15.05
CA LYS A 170 17.79 -9.95 14.69
C LYS A 170 17.97 -9.80 13.18
N LEU A 171 17.44 -10.73 12.40
CA LEU A 171 17.52 -10.68 10.94
C LEU A 171 16.75 -9.48 10.38
N ARG A 172 15.55 -9.24 10.89
CA ARG A 172 14.74 -8.06 10.54
C ARG A 172 15.45 -6.75 10.84
N GLU A 173 16.17 -6.69 11.95
CA GLU A 173 16.97 -5.53 12.35
C GLU A 173 18.12 -5.26 11.36
N VAL A 174 18.80 -6.31 10.88
CA VAL A 174 19.83 -6.16 9.84
C VAL A 174 19.24 -5.63 8.53
N ILE A 175 18.07 -6.15 8.12
CA ILE A 175 17.36 -5.66 6.92
C ILE A 175 16.95 -4.18 7.11
N ARG A 176 16.51 -3.80 8.32
CA ARG A 176 16.17 -2.42 8.67
C ARG A 176 17.39 -1.51 8.50
N GLN A 177 18.55 -1.91 9.02
CA GLN A 177 19.78 -1.13 8.89
C GLN A 177 20.20 -0.95 7.43
N ILE A 178 20.09 -1.99 6.59
CA ILE A 178 20.37 -1.88 5.15
C ILE A 178 19.46 -0.82 4.49
N SER A 179 18.19 -0.79 4.91
CA SER A 179 17.21 0.18 4.42
C SER A 179 17.58 1.62 4.83
N GLU A 180 17.96 1.82 6.09
CA GLU A 180 18.44 3.11 6.62
C GLU A 180 19.71 3.60 5.91
N ASP A 181 20.67 2.70 5.70
CA ASP A 181 21.93 3.00 5.02
C ASP A 181 21.66 3.42 3.56
N LYS A 182 20.73 2.74 2.89
CA LYS A 182 20.31 3.06 1.52
C LYS A 182 19.62 4.42 1.44
N ILE A 183 18.69 4.72 2.37
CA ILE A 183 18.04 6.03 2.46
C ILE A 183 19.08 7.14 2.72
N THR A 184 20.07 6.87 3.58
CA THR A 184 21.13 7.84 3.91
C THR A 184 22.07 8.08 2.73
N ALA A 185 22.44 7.03 1.98
CA ALA A 185 23.36 7.10 0.87
C ALA A 185 22.85 7.90 -0.33
N GLU A 186 21.53 7.98 -0.53
CA GLU A 186 20.92 8.79 -1.59
C GLU A 186 20.97 10.30 -1.28
N GLY A 187 21.19 10.68 -0.01
CA GLY A 187 21.34 12.07 0.45
C GLY A 187 20.02 12.83 0.64
N GLU A 188 20.12 14.05 1.18
CA GLU A 188 18.98 14.98 1.33
C GLU A 188 18.53 15.62 0.01
N ASP A 189 19.18 15.31 -1.11
CA ASP A 189 18.74 15.68 -2.48
C ASP A 189 17.52 14.83 -2.91
N ARG A 190 16.54 14.79 -2.02
CA ARG A 190 15.11 14.63 -2.25
C ARG A 190 14.62 15.76 -3.14
N GLU A 191 15.14 15.88 -4.35
CA GLU A 191 14.44 16.56 -5.43
C GLU A 191 13.21 15.70 -5.75
N SER A 192 12.26 15.74 -4.82
CA SER A 192 11.17 14.81 -4.66
C SER A 192 10.42 14.73 -5.97
N PHE A 193 10.21 13.49 -6.40
CA PHE A 193 9.35 13.10 -7.51
C PHE A 193 7.97 13.76 -7.46
N TYR A 194 7.61 14.30 -6.29
CA TYR A 194 6.43 15.10 -6.04
C TYR A 194 6.77 16.41 -5.32
N TYR A 195 5.89 17.41 -5.33
CA TYR A 195 6.01 18.59 -4.46
C TYR A 195 4.64 19.17 -4.15
N ILE A 196 4.56 19.99 -3.10
CA ILE A 196 3.34 20.72 -2.75
C ILE A 196 3.49 22.21 -3.08
N ARG A 197 2.45 22.79 -3.68
CA ARG A 197 2.27 24.24 -3.81
C ARG A 197 0.97 24.66 -3.15
N LYS A 198 0.96 25.91 -2.70
CA LYS A 198 -0.24 26.60 -2.19
C LYS A 198 -0.66 27.66 -3.18
N ASP A 199 -1.80 28.26 -2.91
CA ASP A 199 -2.29 29.46 -3.58
C ASP A 199 -2.77 29.18 -5.01
N ILE A 200 -3.77 29.94 -5.45
CA ILE A 200 -4.53 29.63 -6.65
C ILE A 200 -3.69 29.72 -7.93
N GLU A 201 -2.69 30.61 -7.96
CA GLU A 201 -1.78 30.81 -9.08
C GLU A 201 -0.92 29.57 -9.38
N ASN A 202 -0.77 28.66 -8.41
CA ASN A 202 -0.04 27.42 -8.59
C ASN A 202 -0.94 26.23 -8.94
N MET A 203 -2.27 26.41 -8.95
CA MET A 203 -3.20 25.31 -9.24
C MET A 203 -3.43 25.13 -10.74
N HIS A 204 -3.42 23.89 -11.20
CA HIS A 204 -3.80 23.54 -12.57
C HIS A 204 -5.32 23.35 -12.63
N LEU A 205 -6.06 24.40 -12.99
CA LEU A 205 -7.55 24.43 -12.92
C LEU A 205 -8.24 23.24 -13.60
N SER A 206 -7.74 22.80 -14.77
CA SER A 206 -8.29 21.63 -15.45
C SER A 206 -8.10 20.35 -14.64
N GLU A 207 -6.90 20.13 -14.07
CA GLU A 207 -6.59 18.93 -13.28
C GLU A 207 -7.31 18.94 -11.94
N VAL A 208 -7.44 20.10 -11.29
CA VAL A 208 -8.29 20.26 -10.08
C VAL A 208 -9.75 19.97 -10.42
N THR A 209 -10.23 20.41 -11.57
CA THR A 209 -11.60 20.13 -12.02
C THR A 209 -11.82 18.64 -12.22
N ASP A 210 -10.89 17.95 -12.88
CA ASP A 210 -10.96 16.51 -13.09
C ASP A 210 -10.88 15.74 -11.75
N LEU A 211 -9.97 16.13 -10.85
CA LEU A 211 -9.85 15.57 -9.50
C LEU A 211 -11.17 15.70 -8.72
N LEU A 212 -11.76 16.89 -8.68
CA LEU A 212 -13.00 17.12 -7.94
C LEU A 212 -14.20 16.44 -8.59
N ARG A 213 -14.28 16.41 -9.92
CA ARG A 213 -15.38 15.72 -10.60
C ARG A 213 -15.30 14.20 -10.48
N SER A 214 -14.14 13.65 -10.13
CA SER A 214 -13.98 12.24 -9.80
C SER A 214 -14.55 11.85 -8.42
N THR A 215 -15.06 12.81 -7.64
CA THR A 215 -15.62 12.57 -6.31
C THR A 215 -17.12 12.81 -6.28
N GLU A 216 -17.82 12.01 -5.47
CA GLU A 216 -19.28 12.10 -5.32
C GLU A 216 -19.75 13.47 -4.81
N TRP A 217 -18.93 14.17 -4.01
CA TRP A 217 -19.32 15.46 -3.40
C TRP A 217 -19.09 16.67 -4.32
N ALA A 218 -18.46 16.47 -5.48
CA ALA A 218 -18.09 17.54 -6.39
C ALA A 218 -18.28 17.24 -7.88
N GLU A 219 -18.86 16.08 -8.25
CA GLU A 219 -19.15 15.66 -9.63
C GLU A 219 -19.86 16.72 -10.50
N ASP A 220 -20.85 17.40 -9.93
CA ASP A 220 -21.67 18.39 -10.66
C ASP A 220 -21.11 19.81 -10.61
N ARG A 221 -19.96 20.04 -9.97
CA ARG A 221 -19.41 21.40 -9.84
C ARG A 221 -18.90 21.89 -11.19
N THR A 222 -19.33 23.10 -11.56
CA THR A 222 -18.78 23.79 -12.73
C THR A 222 -17.34 24.25 -12.45
N GLU A 223 -16.51 24.33 -13.49
CA GLU A 223 -15.14 24.86 -13.39
C GLU A 223 -15.12 26.25 -12.73
N GLU A 224 -16.12 27.08 -13.02
CA GLU A 224 -16.30 28.41 -12.42
C GLU A 224 -16.58 28.36 -10.91
N MET A 225 -17.39 27.39 -10.45
CA MET A 225 -17.62 27.19 -9.01
C MET A 225 -16.35 26.72 -8.32
N ILE A 226 -15.60 25.80 -8.94
CA ILE A 226 -14.33 25.28 -8.43
C ILE A 226 -13.31 26.41 -8.32
N ARG A 227 -13.13 27.20 -9.38
CA ARG A 227 -12.26 28.39 -9.40
C ARG A 227 -12.61 29.35 -8.26
N LYS A 228 -13.88 29.75 -8.15
CA LYS A 228 -14.35 30.63 -7.06
C LYS A 228 -14.11 30.04 -5.67
N SER A 229 -14.26 28.73 -5.49
CA SER A 229 -13.99 28.08 -4.21
C SER A 229 -12.50 28.16 -3.82
N MET A 230 -11.60 28.02 -4.79
CA MET A 230 -10.16 28.21 -4.59
C MET A 230 -9.81 29.67 -4.28
N GLU A 231 -10.42 30.63 -4.96
CA GLU A 231 -10.19 32.08 -4.75
C GLU A 231 -10.55 32.55 -3.33
N ASN A 232 -11.48 31.85 -2.67
CA ASN A 232 -11.99 32.22 -1.35
C ASN A 232 -11.54 31.26 -0.25
N SER A 233 -10.47 30.49 -0.50
CA SER A 233 -9.89 29.58 0.48
C SER A 233 -8.37 29.47 0.28
N CYS A 234 -7.71 28.62 1.07
CA CYS A 234 -6.31 28.29 0.90
C CYS A 234 -6.17 26.93 0.19
N PRO A 235 -6.01 26.90 -1.15
CA PRO A 235 -5.80 25.67 -1.89
C PRO A 235 -4.39 25.12 -1.68
N TYR A 236 -4.28 23.79 -1.65
CA TYR A 236 -3.06 23.02 -1.63
C TYR A 236 -3.10 22.03 -2.79
N GLY A 237 -2.05 22.01 -3.61
CA GLY A 237 -1.88 21.09 -4.72
C GLY A 237 -0.67 20.21 -4.52
N LEU A 238 -0.83 18.91 -4.75
CA LEU A 238 0.25 17.93 -4.79
C LEU A 238 0.55 17.58 -6.24
N PHE A 239 1.80 17.76 -6.64
CA PHE A 239 2.27 17.62 -8.01
C PHE A 239 3.28 16.49 -8.12
N LEU A 240 3.30 15.77 -9.23
CA LEU A 240 4.42 14.93 -9.66
C LEU A 240 5.30 15.69 -10.64
N LYS A 241 6.62 15.63 -10.48
CA LYS A 241 7.58 16.19 -11.41
C LYS A 241 7.59 15.42 -12.74
N ALA A 242 7.71 16.14 -13.84
CA ALA A 242 7.82 15.55 -15.16
C ALA A 242 9.09 14.68 -15.29
N GLY A 243 8.93 13.44 -15.77
CA GLY A 243 10.06 12.57 -16.10
C GLY A 243 10.71 11.86 -14.92
N THR A 244 10.12 11.96 -13.74
CA THR A 244 10.64 11.30 -12.54
C THR A 244 9.68 10.19 -12.07
N GLY A 245 8.36 10.31 -12.21
CA GLY A 245 7.42 9.27 -11.76
C GLY A 245 7.06 8.23 -12.83
N GLU A 246 7.23 6.95 -12.49
CA GLU A 246 6.91 5.73 -13.25
C GLU A 246 7.78 5.49 -14.49
N GLY A 247 8.55 4.40 -14.46
CA GLY A 247 9.43 3.96 -15.55
C GLY A 247 8.79 4.15 -16.91
N ARG A 248 9.19 5.24 -17.61
CA ARG A 248 8.73 5.62 -18.95
C ARG A 248 7.27 5.29 -19.23
N ILE A 249 6.33 5.94 -18.53
CA ILE A 249 4.96 6.04 -19.06
C ILE A 249 4.99 6.94 -20.30
N LYS A 250 5.16 6.30 -21.45
CA LYS A 250 4.74 6.86 -22.73
C LYS A 250 3.22 6.73 -22.80
N GLU A 251 2.50 7.59 -22.11
CA GLU A 251 1.07 7.74 -22.40
C GLU A 251 0.56 9.16 -22.09
N SER A 252 -0.01 9.72 -23.16
CA SER A 252 -0.65 11.04 -23.31
C SER A 252 0.25 12.27 -23.49
N SER A 253 -0.06 12.94 -24.60
CA SER A 253 0.30 14.24 -25.22
C SER A 253 0.90 15.42 -24.45
N MET A 254 1.47 15.27 -23.25
CA MET A 254 2.05 16.37 -22.47
C MET A 254 3.41 15.99 -21.86
N ALA A 255 4.29 15.41 -22.67
CA ALA A 255 5.66 15.11 -22.26
C ALA A 255 6.40 16.39 -21.82
N GLY A 256 6.70 16.51 -20.51
CA GLY A 256 7.55 17.57 -19.95
C GLY A 256 6.88 18.57 -19.01
N LYS A 257 5.64 18.35 -18.55
CA LYS A 257 5.01 19.18 -17.51
C LYS A 257 4.71 18.38 -16.25
N ASP A 258 4.90 19.02 -15.10
CA ASP A 258 4.51 18.49 -13.80
C ASP A 258 2.98 18.33 -13.77
N ARG A 259 2.50 17.29 -13.07
CA ARG A 259 1.09 16.91 -13.07
C ARG A 259 0.51 17.04 -11.67
N GLN A 260 -0.61 17.73 -11.51
CA GLN A 260 -1.32 17.80 -10.24
C GLN A 260 -2.12 16.52 -10.00
N ILE A 261 -1.72 15.76 -8.98
CA ILE A 261 -2.30 14.45 -8.63
C ILE A 261 -3.10 14.48 -7.33
N GLY A 262 -3.04 15.59 -6.59
CA GLY A 262 -3.78 15.78 -5.35
C GLY A 262 -4.18 17.22 -5.15
N PHE A 263 -5.31 17.40 -4.46
CA PHE A 263 -5.87 18.69 -4.16
C PHE A 263 -6.55 18.66 -2.78
N ALA A 264 -6.43 19.76 -2.06
CA ALA A 264 -7.22 20.03 -0.86
C ALA A 264 -7.39 21.54 -0.74
N ARG A 265 -8.37 22.00 0.03
CA ARG A 265 -8.44 23.41 0.42
C ARG A 265 -8.79 23.56 1.88
N VAL A 266 -8.26 24.62 2.47
CA VAL A 266 -8.49 24.96 3.87
C VAL A 266 -9.19 26.30 3.92
N LEU A 267 -10.32 26.36 4.62
CA LEU A 267 -10.95 27.62 5.04
C LEU A 267 -10.50 27.92 6.47
N THR A 268 -9.82 29.03 6.69
CA THR A 268 -9.21 29.34 7.99
C THR A 268 -9.18 30.84 8.24
N ASP A 269 -9.23 31.24 9.51
CA ASP A 269 -8.93 32.59 9.95
C ASP A 269 -7.43 32.78 10.28
N GLY A 270 -6.65 31.68 10.19
CA GLY A 270 -5.22 31.62 10.48
C GLY A 270 -4.85 31.71 11.96
N VAL A 271 -5.83 31.73 12.87
CA VAL A 271 -5.60 32.05 14.29
C VAL A 271 -6.34 31.11 15.23
N THR A 272 -7.57 30.73 14.94
CA THR A 272 -8.39 29.93 15.86
C THR A 272 -8.87 28.62 15.25
N THR A 273 -9.23 28.61 13.97
CA THR A 273 -9.92 27.47 13.37
C THR A 273 -9.53 27.25 11.93
N PHE A 274 -9.55 25.99 11.49
CA PHE A 274 -9.46 25.61 10.09
C PHE A 274 -10.49 24.54 9.75
N TYR A 275 -11.04 24.63 8.55
CA TYR A 275 -11.94 23.64 7.97
C TYR A 275 -11.28 23.04 6.74
N LEU A 276 -10.94 21.75 6.82
CA LEU A 276 -10.38 21.00 5.70
C LEU A 276 -11.52 20.55 4.77
N MET A 277 -11.40 20.91 3.50
CA MET A 277 -12.41 20.64 2.47
C MET A 277 -11.77 20.05 1.21
N ASP A 278 -12.56 19.28 0.47
CA ASP A 278 -12.22 18.81 -0.88
C ASP A 278 -10.84 18.12 -0.96
N PHE A 279 -10.49 17.35 0.08
CA PHE A 279 -9.25 16.58 0.13
C PHE A 279 -9.37 15.35 -0.76
N VAL A 280 -8.60 15.31 -1.85
CA VAL A 280 -8.65 14.26 -2.86
C VAL A 280 -7.25 13.97 -3.41
N ILE A 281 -6.96 12.68 -3.59
CA ILE A 281 -5.83 12.19 -4.39
C ILE A 281 -6.43 11.44 -5.58
N GLU A 282 -5.85 11.59 -6.77
CA GLU A 282 -6.23 10.82 -7.96
C GLU A 282 -6.20 9.32 -7.65
N GLU A 283 -7.22 8.60 -8.11
CA GLU A 283 -7.48 7.21 -7.74
C GLU A 283 -6.24 6.31 -7.85
N LYS A 284 -5.52 6.40 -8.97
CA LYS A 284 -4.32 5.59 -9.24
C LYS A 284 -3.11 5.89 -8.33
N TYR A 285 -3.15 6.96 -7.54
CA TYR A 285 -2.11 7.34 -6.56
C TYR A 285 -2.61 7.24 -5.11
N ARG A 286 -3.84 6.77 -4.89
CA ARG A 286 -4.37 6.50 -3.54
C ARG A 286 -3.64 5.32 -2.91
N SER A 287 -3.64 5.29 -1.58
CA SER A 287 -2.98 4.24 -0.80
C SER A 287 -1.48 4.07 -1.08
N GLN A 288 -0.81 5.08 -1.63
CA GLN A 288 0.64 5.10 -1.91
C GLN A 288 1.41 6.10 -1.02
N GLY A 289 0.74 6.70 -0.03
CA GLY A 289 1.31 7.67 0.91
C GLY A 289 1.19 9.14 0.50
N PHE A 290 0.79 9.43 -0.74
CA PHE A 290 0.56 10.79 -1.23
C PHE A 290 -0.48 11.60 -0.43
N GLY A 291 -1.52 10.92 0.08
CA GLY A 291 -2.48 11.54 1.01
C GLY A 291 -1.82 11.99 2.31
N THR A 292 -1.00 11.13 2.93
CA THR A 292 -0.23 11.45 4.13
C THR A 292 0.68 12.65 3.89
N ILE A 293 1.41 12.68 2.77
CA ILE A 293 2.29 13.82 2.39
C ILE A 293 1.50 15.15 2.35
N LEU A 294 0.36 15.17 1.67
CA LEU A 294 -0.47 16.37 1.55
C LEU A 294 -1.04 16.78 2.92
N MET A 295 -1.51 15.82 3.69
CA MET A 295 -2.10 16.06 5.02
C MET A 295 -1.05 16.54 6.02
N ASP A 296 0.15 15.95 6.07
CA ASP A 296 1.26 16.38 6.90
C ASP A 296 1.62 17.85 6.65
N ARG A 297 1.63 18.26 5.38
CA ARG A 297 1.88 19.66 5.02
C ARG A 297 0.79 20.58 5.54
N ILE A 298 -0.47 20.21 5.37
CA ILE A 298 -1.62 20.99 5.87
C ILE A 298 -1.57 21.08 7.39
N MET A 299 -1.30 19.97 8.07
CA MET A 299 -1.25 19.90 9.54
C MET A 299 -0.05 20.62 10.13
N LYS A 300 1.10 20.64 9.44
CA LYS A 300 2.25 21.46 9.85
C LYS A 300 1.89 22.95 9.91
N GLU A 301 1.02 23.41 9.02
CA GLU A 301 0.62 24.82 8.95
C GLU A 301 -0.60 25.14 9.81
N ASN A 302 -1.56 24.23 9.95
CA ASN A 302 -2.86 24.50 10.55
C ASN A 302 -3.15 23.67 11.82
N GLY A 303 -2.34 22.66 12.12
CA GLY A 303 -2.65 21.65 13.15
C GLY A 303 -2.68 22.17 14.58
N HIS A 304 -2.15 23.37 14.82
CA HIS A 304 -2.24 24.08 16.10
C HIS A 304 -3.59 24.78 16.32
N LEU A 305 -4.39 24.91 15.26
CA LEU A 305 -5.74 25.47 15.28
C LEU A 305 -6.78 24.37 15.57
N TYR A 306 -7.98 24.79 15.95
CA TYR A 306 -9.12 23.88 16.04
C TYR A 306 -9.52 23.43 14.63
N GLY A 307 -9.54 22.13 14.38
CA GLY A 307 -9.78 21.57 13.05
C GLY A 307 -11.20 21.03 12.89
N MET A 308 -11.76 21.19 11.70
CA MET A 308 -13.03 20.56 11.30
C MET A 308 -12.86 19.88 9.94
N LEU A 309 -13.60 18.79 9.71
CA LEU A 309 -13.80 18.17 8.39
C LEU A 309 -15.08 17.33 8.39
N HIS A 310 -15.50 16.90 7.20
CA HIS A 310 -16.48 15.82 7.03
C HIS A 310 -15.90 14.77 6.07
N THR A 311 -16.24 13.50 6.30
CA THR A 311 -15.80 12.37 5.48
C THR A 311 -16.87 11.29 5.48
N LYS A 312 -16.95 10.48 4.42
CA LYS A 312 -17.84 9.30 4.39
C LYS A 312 -17.11 8.04 4.88
N ASP A 313 -15.88 7.83 4.43
CA ASP A 313 -15.15 6.56 4.49
C ASP A 313 -13.71 6.67 5.02
N ALA A 314 -13.11 7.86 5.05
CA ALA A 314 -11.70 8.05 5.42
C ALA A 314 -11.49 8.39 6.92
N LYS A 315 -12.41 8.00 7.81
CA LYS A 315 -12.34 8.31 9.24
C LYS A 315 -11.01 7.90 9.89
N ALA A 316 -10.57 6.65 9.67
CA ALA A 316 -9.35 6.12 10.25
C ALA A 316 -8.08 6.85 9.78
N PHE A 317 -8.09 7.43 8.58
CA PHE A 317 -6.98 8.25 8.08
C PHE A 317 -6.85 9.54 8.90
N TYR A 318 -7.96 10.23 9.16
CA TYR A 318 -7.95 11.50 9.91
C TYR A 318 -7.73 11.33 11.42
N GLU A 319 -8.12 10.20 12.01
CA GLU A 319 -7.88 9.91 13.43
C GLU A 319 -6.38 9.92 13.79
N LYS A 320 -5.50 9.53 12.84
CA LYS A 320 -4.03 9.60 12.99
C LYS A 320 -3.53 11.03 13.23
N TYR A 321 -4.27 12.03 12.77
CA TYR A 321 -3.97 13.45 12.94
C TYR A 321 -4.66 14.11 14.14
N GLY A 322 -5.27 13.29 15.02
CA GLY A 322 -5.96 13.76 16.22
C GLY A 322 -7.39 14.23 15.99
N PHE A 323 -7.97 13.99 14.80
CA PHE A 323 -9.39 14.20 14.58
C PHE A 323 -10.21 13.12 15.29
N ARG A 324 -11.40 13.48 15.75
CA ARG A 324 -12.39 12.57 16.35
C ARG A 324 -13.77 12.86 15.78
N ALA A 325 -14.57 11.81 15.60
CA ALA A 325 -15.94 11.96 15.13
C ALA A 325 -16.80 12.72 16.16
N ILE A 326 -17.69 13.60 15.67
CA ILE A 326 -18.63 14.38 16.48
C ILE A 326 -20.06 14.20 15.96
N GLY A 327 -21.02 14.16 16.89
CA GLY A 327 -22.44 13.99 16.58
C GLY A 327 -22.89 12.53 16.45
N ASP A 328 -24.21 12.33 16.37
CA ASP A 328 -24.82 11.01 16.14
C ASP A 328 -24.84 10.75 14.63
N THR A 329 -23.80 10.08 14.13
CA THR A 329 -23.60 9.76 12.70
C THR A 329 -24.64 8.80 12.14
N LYS A 330 -25.59 8.29 12.95
CA LYS A 330 -26.64 7.36 12.49
C LYS A 330 -27.71 8.00 11.60
N LYS A 331 -27.71 9.33 11.45
CA LYS A 331 -28.73 10.09 10.68
C LYS A 331 -28.23 10.68 9.36
N THR A 332 -26.93 10.63 9.09
CA THR A 332 -26.30 11.17 7.88
C THR A 332 -25.29 10.17 7.36
N GLU A 333 -25.17 10.02 6.04
CA GLU A 333 -24.10 9.20 5.44
C GLU A 333 -22.70 9.79 5.66
N GLU A 334 -22.62 11.06 6.08
CA GLU A 334 -21.38 11.77 6.37
C GLU A 334 -21.05 11.79 7.87
N ILE A 335 -19.76 11.63 8.17
CA ILE A 335 -19.15 11.71 9.49
C ILE A 335 -18.47 13.08 9.62
N TYR A 336 -18.96 13.90 10.55
CA TYR A 336 -18.29 15.13 10.94
C TYR A 336 -17.18 14.81 11.94
N MET A 337 -16.01 15.41 11.77
CA MET A 337 -14.89 15.23 12.68
C MET A 337 -14.32 16.58 13.14
N GLU A 338 -13.95 16.65 14.42
CA GLU A 338 -13.24 17.78 15.00
C GLU A 338 -11.82 17.37 15.42
N LYS A 339 -10.89 18.32 15.39
CA LYS A 339 -9.59 18.20 16.04
C LYS A 339 -9.48 19.30 17.10
N PRO A 340 -9.55 18.97 18.40
CA PRO A 340 -9.31 19.93 19.46
C PRO A 340 -7.90 20.54 19.37
N CYS A 341 -7.75 21.79 19.82
CA CYS A 341 -6.42 22.35 20.04
C CYS A 341 -5.67 21.49 21.06
N SER A 342 -4.42 21.15 20.74
CA SER A 342 -3.49 20.46 21.65
C SER A 342 -3.04 21.38 22.78
#